data_AF-A0AAV2QKM3-F1
#
_entry.id   AF-A0AAV2QKM3-F1
#
_cell.length_a   1.000
_cell.length_b   1.000
_cell.length_c   1.000
_cell.angle_alpha   90.00
_cell.angle_beta   90.00
_cell.angle_gamma   90.00
#
_symmetry.space_group_name_H-M   'P 1'
#
loop_
_entity.id
_entity.type
_entity.pdbx_description
1 polymer ?
#
loop_
_entity_poly.entity_id
_entity_poly.type
_entity_poly.pdbx_seq_one_letter_code
_entity_poly.pdbx_strand_id
1 'polypeptide(L)'
;TSAKTEALMIKIEQDTIQVERKKELVAADEAVANKKFADAQSIKDDCEKELAKAVPALNAATEALNTLKQDDIRVVKAMKNPPSGVKLVMEAVCVMLEVRPERKPDPSGHGKMIEEY
;
A
#
# COMPACT_ATOMS: atom_id res chain seq x y z
N THR A 1 -13.74 -16.99 67.40
CA THR A 1 -14.46 -16.89 66.12
C THR A 1 -14.68 -15.44 65.68
N SER A 2 -15.01 -14.51 66.59
CA SER A 2 -15.24 -13.07 66.28
C SER A 2 -14.07 -12.33 65.59
N ALA A 3 -12.83 -12.49 66.06
CA ALA A 3 -11.68 -11.76 65.53
C ALA A 3 -11.32 -12.11 64.06
N LYS A 4 -11.66 -13.32 63.58
CA LYS A 4 -11.42 -13.72 62.18
C LYS A 4 -12.37 -13.00 61.23
N THR A 5 -13.60 -12.77 61.65
CA THR A 5 -14.63 -12.03 60.89
C THR A 5 -14.29 -10.54 60.78
N GLU A 6 -13.80 -9.91 61.86
CA GLU A 6 -13.33 -8.51 61.82
C GLU A 6 -12.11 -8.33 60.91
N ALA A 7 -11.12 -9.24 60.99
CA ALA A 7 -9.96 -9.19 60.11
C ALA A 7 -10.34 -9.38 58.62
N LEU A 8 -11.37 -10.18 58.33
CA LEU A 8 -11.88 -10.36 56.97
C LEU A 8 -12.61 -9.10 56.47
N MET A 9 -13.41 -8.45 57.31
CA MET A 9 -14.11 -7.20 56.96
C MET A 9 -13.12 -6.08 56.59
N ILE A 10 -12.05 -5.91 57.38
CA ILE A 10 -11.00 -4.91 57.10
C ILE A 10 -10.31 -5.21 55.76
N LYS A 11 -10.06 -6.49 55.47
CA LYS A 11 -9.44 -6.90 54.21
C LYS A 11 -10.34 -6.66 53.01
N ILE A 12 -11.64 -6.92 53.14
CA ILE A 12 -12.63 -6.65 52.09
C ILE A 12 -12.72 -5.16 51.79
N GLU A 13 -12.70 -4.28 52.79
CA GLU A 13 -12.69 -2.83 52.57
C GLU A 13 -11.42 -2.39 51.83
N GLN A 14 -10.25 -2.88 52.25
CA GLN A 14 -8.99 -2.60 51.57
C GLN A 14 -8.98 -3.09 50.13
N ASP A 15 -9.45 -4.31 49.89
CA ASP A 15 -9.54 -4.91 48.56
C ASP A 15 -10.53 -4.15 47.67
N THR A 16 -11.66 -3.68 48.22
CA THR A 16 -12.66 -2.89 47.49
C THR A 16 -12.06 -1.58 46.99
N ILE A 17 -11.32 -0.85 47.83
CA ILE A 17 -10.64 0.39 47.45
C ILE A 17 -9.57 0.13 46.37
N GLN A 18 -8.88 -1.00 46.43
CA GLN A 18 -7.90 -1.37 45.41
C GLN A 18 -8.55 -1.74 44.08
N VAL A 19 -9.68 -2.46 44.11
CA VAL A 19 -10.45 -2.84 42.93
C VAL A 19 -11.01 -1.61 42.23
N GLU A 20 -11.60 -0.65 42.96
CA GLU A 20 -12.12 0.57 42.36
C GLU A 20 -11.02 1.40 41.69
N ARG A 21 -9.86 1.58 42.35
CA ARG A 21 -8.72 2.26 41.73
C ARG A 21 -8.20 1.58 40.47
N LYS A 22 -8.14 0.24 40.47
CA LYS A 22 -7.73 -0.51 39.28
C LYS A 22 -8.75 -0.40 38.16
N LYS A 23 -10.05 -0.38 38.50
CA LYS A 23 -11.14 -0.26 37.52
C LYS A 23 -11.10 1.09 36.80
N GLU A 24 -10.81 2.18 37.52
CA GLU A 24 -10.64 3.50 36.90
C GLU A 24 -9.44 3.55 35.94
N LEU A 25 -8.31 2.96 36.34
CA LEU A 25 -7.12 2.86 35.47
C LEU A 25 -7.42 2.07 34.19
N VAL A 26 -8.04 0.90 34.32
CA VAL A 26 -8.37 0.06 33.16
C VAL A 26 -9.37 0.76 32.24
N ALA A 27 -10.35 1.48 32.78
CA ALA A 27 -11.31 2.25 31.97
C ALA A 27 -10.61 3.38 31.19
N ALA A 28 -9.62 4.05 31.79
CA ALA A 28 -8.83 5.05 31.10
C ALA A 28 -7.97 4.43 29.98
N ASP A 29 -7.32 3.30 30.23
CA ASP A 29 -6.52 2.58 29.25
C ASP A 29 -7.38 2.04 28.10
N GLU A 30 -8.56 1.49 28.38
CA GLU A 30 -9.54 1.06 27.38
C GLU A 30 -9.98 2.22 26.48
N ALA A 31 -10.24 3.40 27.05
CA ALA A 31 -10.62 4.57 26.26
C ALA A 31 -9.52 5.00 25.28
N VAL A 32 -8.25 4.99 25.73
CA VAL A 32 -7.10 5.30 24.88
C VAL A 32 -6.90 4.23 23.81
N ALA A 33 -7.00 2.94 24.17
CA ALA A 33 -6.86 1.84 23.25
C ALA A 33 -7.94 1.87 22.15
N ASN A 34 -9.20 2.09 22.54
CA ASN A 34 -10.33 2.19 21.61
C ASN A 34 -10.18 3.37 20.65
N LYS A 35 -9.67 4.51 21.11
CA LYS A 35 -9.39 5.65 20.23
C LYS A 35 -8.32 5.30 19.19
N LYS A 36 -7.20 4.72 19.62
CA LYS A 36 -6.13 4.28 18.71
C LYS A 36 -6.61 3.22 17.72
N PHE A 37 -7.46 2.30 18.19
CA PHE A 37 -8.08 1.29 17.33
C PHE A 37 -8.95 1.94 16.26
N ALA A 38 -9.82 2.89 16.65
CA ALA A 38 -10.68 3.61 15.70
C ALA A 38 -9.87 4.37 14.66
N ASP A 39 -8.80 5.05 15.07
CA ASP A 39 -7.91 5.78 14.15
C ASP A 39 -7.23 4.82 13.16
N ALA A 40 -6.69 3.70 13.65
CA ALA A 40 -6.06 2.68 12.81
C ALA A 40 -7.06 1.99 11.86
N GLN A 41 -8.28 1.73 12.34
CA GLN A 41 -9.35 1.15 11.53
C GLN A 41 -9.75 2.11 10.40
N SER A 42 -9.88 3.41 10.68
CA SER A 42 -10.16 4.40 9.65
C SER A 42 -9.09 4.44 8.56
N ILE A 43 -7.81 4.42 8.95
CA ILE A 43 -6.70 4.40 7.99
C ILE A 43 -6.75 3.14 7.13
N LYS A 44 -6.98 1.98 7.77
CA LYS A 44 -7.11 0.71 7.08
C LYS A 44 -8.25 0.76 6.05
N ASP A 45 -9.43 1.21 6.46
CA ASP A 45 -10.63 1.25 5.61
C ASP A 45 -10.43 2.19 4.41
N ASP A 46 -9.79 3.34 4.62
CA ASP A 46 -9.47 4.28 3.54
C ASP A 46 -8.47 3.67 2.54
N CYS A 47 -7.43 2.99 3.03
CA CYS A 47 -6.47 2.29 2.17
C CYS A 47 -7.12 1.15 1.39
N GLU A 48 -7.93 0.32 2.04
CA GLU A 48 -8.64 -0.79 1.39
C GLU A 48 -9.60 -0.27 0.31
N LYS A 49 -10.26 0.86 0.56
CA LYS A 49 -11.14 1.51 -0.41
C LYS A 49 -10.40 1.99 -1.65
N GLU A 50 -9.28 2.68 -1.50
CA GLU A 50 -8.50 3.14 -2.66
C GLU A 50 -7.84 1.96 -3.40
N LEU A 51 -7.37 0.96 -2.66
CA LEU A 51 -6.83 -0.27 -3.24
C LEU A 51 -7.90 -1.02 -4.05
N ALA A 52 -9.12 -1.13 -3.53
CA ALA A 52 -10.23 -1.79 -4.21
C ALA A 52 -10.62 -1.12 -5.53
N LYS A 53 -10.32 0.18 -5.72
CA LYS A 53 -10.50 0.87 -7.01
C LYS A 53 -9.38 0.53 -8.00
N ALA A 54 -8.15 0.38 -7.51
CA ALA A 54 -6.97 0.15 -8.36
C ALA A 54 -6.83 -1.32 -8.81
N VAL A 55 -7.16 -2.28 -7.93
CA VAL A 55 -7.00 -3.72 -8.19
C VAL A 55 -7.73 -4.19 -9.45
N PRO A 56 -8.99 -3.81 -9.73
CA PRO A 56 -9.67 -4.23 -10.94
C PRO A 56 -8.98 -3.78 -12.22
N ALA A 57 -8.48 -2.53 -12.26
CA ALA A 57 -7.78 -1.99 -13.41
C ALA A 57 -6.44 -2.70 -13.64
N LEU A 58 -5.71 -3.01 -12.56
CA LEU A 58 -4.45 -3.76 -12.62
C LEU A 58 -4.66 -5.20 -13.12
N ASN A 59 -5.68 -5.89 -12.61
CA ASN A 59 -6.01 -7.24 -13.03
C ASN A 59 -6.43 -7.27 -14.50
N ALA A 60 -7.30 -6.34 -14.91
CA ALA A 60 -7.71 -6.22 -16.31
C ALA A 60 -6.53 -5.95 -17.26
N ALA A 61 -5.59 -5.10 -16.86
CA ALA A 61 -4.37 -4.85 -17.63
C ALA A 61 -3.50 -6.12 -17.73
N THR A 62 -3.37 -6.88 -16.64
CA THR A 62 -2.60 -8.13 -16.61
C THR A 62 -3.23 -9.21 -17.48
N GLU A 63 -4.56 -9.35 -17.42
CA GLU A 63 -5.32 -10.27 -18.27
C GLU A 63 -5.17 -9.90 -19.75
N ALA A 64 -5.26 -8.61 -20.10
CA ALA A 64 -5.05 -8.15 -21.47
C ALA A 64 -3.65 -8.49 -21.97
N LEU A 65 -2.61 -8.29 -21.16
CA LEU A 65 -1.23 -8.65 -21.50
C LEU A 65 -1.05 -10.16 -21.69
N ASN A 66 -1.76 -11.00 -20.92
CA ASN A 66 -1.72 -12.46 -21.06
C ASN A 66 -2.34 -12.97 -22.37
N THR A 67 -3.07 -12.13 -23.12
CA THR A 67 -3.61 -12.51 -24.43
C THR A 67 -2.63 -12.35 -25.59
N LEU A 68 -1.50 -11.66 -25.36
CA LEU A 68 -0.49 -11.40 -26.40
C LEU A 68 0.20 -12.69 -26.84
N LYS A 69 0.32 -12.85 -28.16
CA LYS A 69 1.03 -13.97 -28.77
C LYS A 69 2.44 -13.55 -29.18
N GLN A 70 3.30 -14.53 -29.39
CA GLN A 70 4.68 -14.28 -29.84
C GLN A 70 4.72 -13.49 -31.17
N ASP A 71 3.75 -13.71 -32.05
CA ASP A 71 3.70 -13.02 -33.35
C ASP A 71 3.37 -11.52 -33.19
N ASP A 72 2.55 -11.13 -32.21
CA ASP A 72 2.27 -9.72 -31.92
C ASP A 72 3.54 -8.97 -31.51
N ILE A 73 4.38 -9.62 -30.70
CA ILE A 73 5.69 -9.08 -30.27
C ILE A 73 6.67 -9.00 -31.46
N ARG A 74 6.66 -10.01 -32.35
CA ARG A 74 7.50 -9.99 -33.55
C ARG A 74 7.14 -8.84 -34.48
N VAL A 75 5.86 -8.48 -34.61
CA VAL A 75 5.42 -7.34 -35.42
C VAL A 75 6.00 -6.05 -34.88
N VAL A 76 5.88 -5.78 -33.58
CA VAL A 76 6.44 -4.57 -32.95
C VAL A 76 7.96 -4.52 -33.12
N LYS A 77 8.65 -5.65 -32.93
CA LYS A 77 10.11 -5.73 -33.10
C LYS A 77 10.57 -5.49 -34.54
N ALA A 78 9.77 -5.88 -35.54
CA ALA A 78 10.11 -5.71 -36.95
C ALA A 78 9.90 -4.27 -37.47
N MET A 79 9.25 -3.40 -36.68
CA MET A 79 9.01 -2.00 -37.07
C MET A 79 10.32 -1.22 -37.08
N LYS A 80 10.79 -0.83 -38.27
CA LYS A 80 11.96 0.04 -38.42
C LYS A 80 11.71 1.46 -37.92
N ASN A 81 10.47 1.95 -38.07
CA ASN A 81 10.02 3.26 -37.62
C ASN A 81 8.66 3.12 -36.93
N PRO A 82 8.62 2.80 -35.62
CA PRO A 82 7.37 2.67 -34.89
C PRO A 82 6.58 4.00 -34.87
N PRO A 83 5.24 3.97 -34.93
CA PRO A 83 4.41 5.16 -34.74
C PRO A 83 4.69 5.83 -33.39
N SER A 84 4.40 7.14 -33.29
CA SER A 84 4.68 7.94 -32.08
C SER A 84 4.08 7.34 -30.81
N GLY A 85 2.85 6.82 -30.88
CA GLY A 85 2.21 6.17 -29.72
C GLY A 85 2.93 4.90 -29.26
N VAL A 86 3.49 4.11 -30.19
CA VAL A 86 4.25 2.90 -29.85
C VAL A 86 5.59 3.25 -29.24
N LYS A 87 6.27 4.27 -29.76
CA LYS A 87 7.52 4.79 -29.19
C LYS A 87 7.33 5.28 -27.76
N LEU A 88 6.33 6.13 -27.53
CA LEU A 88 6.04 6.70 -26.21
C LEU A 88 5.74 5.63 -25.16
N VAL A 89 4.95 4.61 -25.53
CA VAL A 89 4.62 3.52 -24.61
C VAL A 89 5.86 2.67 -24.33
N MET A 90 6.69 2.38 -25.34
CA MET A 90 7.91 1.60 -25.15
C MET A 90 8.95 2.35 -24.30
N GLU A 91 9.09 3.67 -24.47
CA GLU A 91 9.90 4.53 -23.60
C GLU A 91 9.45 4.44 -22.14
N ALA A 92 8.14 4.56 -21.89
CA ALA A 92 7.59 4.45 -20.54
C ALA A 92 7.88 3.07 -19.92
N VAL A 93 7.77 1.98 -20.69
CA VAL A 93 8.11 0.64 -20.24
C VAL A 93 9.61 0.51 -19.93
N CYS A 94 10.49 1.02 -20.79
CA CYS A 94 11.93 1.00 -20.55
C CYS A 94 12.32 1.76 -19.27
N VAL A 95 11.66 2.89 -18.98
CA VAL A 95 11.84 3.62 -17.71
C VAL A 95 11.38 2.79 -16.51
N MET A 96 10.19 2.17 -16.58
CA MET A 96 9.67 1.33 -15.49
C MET A 96 10.53 0.07 -15.24
N LEU A 97 11.22 -0.42 -16.28
CA LEU A 97 12.13 -1.56 -16.21
C LEU A 97 13.60 -1.17 -15.97
N GLU A 98 13.88 0.11 -15.70
CA GLU A 98 15.22 0.65 -15.44
C GLU A 98 16.24 0.36 -16.57
N VAL A 99 15.77 0.24 -17.81
CA VAL A 99 16.62 0.12 -18.98
C VAL A 99 17.24 1.48 -19.26
N ARG A 100 18.57 1.55 -19.47
CA ARG A 100 19.22 2.83 -19.77
C ARG A 100 19.03 3.22 -21.24
N PRO A 101 18.72 4.50 -21.54
CA PRO A 101 18.57 4.97 -22.91
C PRO A 101 19.92 4.99 -23.63
N GLU A 102 19.89 4.80 -24.94
CA GLU A 102 21.05 4.94 -25.80
C GLU A 102 21.14 6.39 -26.31
N ARG A 103 22.35 6.97 -26.27
CA ARG A 103 22.58 8.30 -26.83
C ARG A 103 22.82 8.18 -28.33
N LYS A 104 21.85 8.61 -29.13
CA LYS A 104 21.91 8.58 -30.60
C LYS A 104 21.88 9.98 -31.20
N PRO A 105 22.51 10.20 -32.36
CA PRO A 105 22.38 11.46 -33.10
C PRO A 105 20.93 11.69 -33.53
N ASP A 106 20.42 12.91 -33.36
CA ASP A 106 19.09 13.32 -33.77
C ASP A 106 18.87 13.05 -35.28
N PRO A 107 17.85 12.25 -35.66
CA PRO A 107 17.54 11.98 -37.06
C PRO A 107 17.15 13.23 -37.86
N SER A 108 16.87 14.35 -37.21
CA SER A 108 16.58 15.67 -37.83
C SER A 108 17.83 16.39 -38.34
N GLY A 109 19.03 15.83 -38.16
CA GLY A 109 20.27 16.34 -38.77
C GLY A 109 20.90 17.55 -38.07
N HIS A 110 20.37 17.96 -36.91
CA HIS A 110 20.86 19.14 -36.17
C HIS A 110 22.07 18.87 -35.26
N GLY A 111 22.73 17.71 -35.38
CA GLY A 111 23.94 17.37 -34.61
C GLY A 111 23.73 17.26 -33.09
N LYS A 112 22.48 17.30 -32.63
CA LYS A 112 22.12 17.11 -31.22
C LYS A 112 22.10 15.61 -30.91
N MET A 113 22.65 15.22 -29.75
CA MET A 113 22.52 13.86 -29.25
C MET A 113 21.23 13.77 -28.44
N ILE A 114 20.33 12.87 -28.84
CA ILE A 114 19.10 12.58 -28.11
C ILE A 114 19.24 11.28 -27.34
N GLU A 115 18.61 11.21 -26.18
CA GLU A 115 18.43 9.96 -25.44
C GLU A 115 17.21 9.26 -26.03
N GLU A 116 17.44 8.14 -26.71
CA GLU A 116 16.39 7.30 -27.28
C GLU A 116 16.41 5.95 -26.56
N TYR A 117 15.24 5.49 -26.11
CA TYR A 117 15.05 4.17 -25.49
C TYR A 117 14.84 3.08 -26.54
#